data_AF-A0A835Z7U9-F1
#
_entry.id   AF-A0A835Z7U9-F1
#
_cell.length_a   1.000
_cell.length_b   1.000
_cell.length_c   1.000
_cell.angle_alpha   90.00
_cell.angle_beta   90.00
_cell.angle_gamma   90.00
#
_symmetry.space_group_name_H-M   'P 1'
#
loop_
_entity.id
_entity.type
_entity.pdbx_description
1 polymer ?
#
loop_
_entity_poly.entity_id
_entity_poly.type
_entity_poly.pdbx_seq_one_letter_code
_entity_poly.pdbx_strand_id
1 'polypeptide(L)'
;ADVVVCSCIGAGGEQLAAASEQCEETGAAAGLTFSTVLIDEATQATEPASLVPLTRGCEQLILVGDQNQLPPTILSRGAAAGGLATSLFARLMLAGVAPVVLARQYRMHPRIAAFPGARFYGGRLASAPRAVDRPTPRGFPWPNAAVPVAFVAVRDDSDGARGLEARGSGGATAEDGGGGATSWCNAREAAAACAVVRALLRGGGGGGDVAPQDVGVITPYAAQVRRGGGRKRTAAPPRAPQPWELIEVRSVDGYQGREKEVIVLSAVRSNRCGAVGFLSDWRRLNVAITRARRGVVIVGDPATLSHDAHWRAYIAWCAENGALMTERDLRRALQQQQQPGGSGDAQQ
;
A
#
# COMPACT_ATOMS: atom_id res chain seq x y z
N ALA A 1 3.03 -21.33 -27.47
CA ALA A 1 2.81 -21.28 -26.01
C ALA A 1 1.36 -20.91 -25.77
N ASP A 2 0.69 -21.54 -24.80
CA ASP A 2 -0.76 -21.40 -24.63
C ASP A 2 -1.17 -20.02 -24.08
N VAL A 3 -0.28 -19.39 -23.32
CA VAL A 3 -0.44 -18.03 -22.79
C VAL A 3 0.88 -17.27 -22.97
N VAL A 4 0.79 -16.01 -23.41
CA VAL A 4 1.92 -15.07 -23.46
C VAL A 4 1.66 -13.96 -22.43
N VAL A 5 2.59 -13.77 -21.49
CA VAL A 5 2.48 -12.75 -20.43
C VAL A 5 3.50 -11.65 -20.67
N CYS A 6 3.02 -10.42 -20.83
CA CYS A 6 3.85 -9.21 -20.98
C CYS A 6 3.12 -8.00 -20.38
N SER A 7 3.82 -6.87 -20.24
CA SER A 7 3.15 -5.60 -19.91
C SER A 7 2.41 -5.05 -21.13
N CYS A 8 1.42 -4.18 -20.94
CA CYS A 8 0.68 -3.58 -22.05
C CYS A 8 1.60 -2.93 -23.10
N ILE A 9 2.63 -2.18 -22.67
CA ILE A 9 3.63 -1.60 -23.58
C ILE A 9 4.52 -2.68 -24.21
N GLY A 10 4.87 -3.73 -23.46
CA GLY A 10 5.65 -4.88 -23.94
C GLY A 10 4.95 -5.66 -25.06
N ALA A 11 3.61 -5.62 -25.14
CA ALA A 11 2.85 -6.20 -26.26
C ALA A 11 3.17 -5.54 -27.62
N GLY A 12 3.70 -4.31 -27.61
CA GLY A 12 4.21 -3.61 -28.79
C GLY A 12 5.61 -4.05 -29.23
N GLY A 13 6.28 -4.91 -28.45
CA GLY A 13 7.67 -5.30 -28.68
C GLY A 13 7.92 -6.08 -29.97
N GLU A 14 9.11 -5.86 -30.55
CA GLU A 14 9.55 -6.52 -31.78
C GLU A 14 9.57 -8.04 -31.68
N GLN A 15 9.83 -8.63 -30.51
CA GLN A 15 9.80 -10.09 -30.33
C GLN A 15 8.43 -10.68 -30.70
N LEU A 16 7.34 -9.98 -30.39
CA LEU A 16 5.99 -10.41 -30.74
C LEU A 16 5.63 -10.05 -32.19
N ALA A 17 6.35 -9.14 -32.83
CA ALA A 17 6.20 -8.86 -34.26
C ALA A 17 7.02 -9.84 -35.14
N ALA A 18 8.17 -10.32 -34.63
CA ALA A 18 9.13 -11.15 -35.35
C ALA A 18 8.99 -12.67 -35.07
N ALA A 19 8.23 -13.09 -34.05
CA ALA A 19 7.97 -14.50 -33.74
C ALA A 19 7.05 -15.23 -34.75
N SER A 20 7.01 -14.75 -35.99
CA SER A 20 6.46 -15.43 -37.15
C SER A 20 7.57 -16.28 -37.76
N GLU A 21 7.59 -17.58 -37.47
CA GLU A 21 8.48 -18.51 -38.16
C GLU A 21 8.02 -18.65 -39.63
N GLN A 22 8.89 -18.19 -40.55
CA GLN A 22 9.00 -18.60 -41.95
C GLN A 22 7.71 -19.08 -42.65
N CYS A 23 6.87 -18.12 -43.08
CA CYS A 23 5.90 -18.33 -44.16
C CYS A 23 6.38 -17.58 -45.42
N GLU A 24 7.22 -18.22 -46.23
CA GLU A 24 7.88 -17.59 -47.39
C GLU A 24 6.92 -17.30 -48.58
N GLU A 25 5.68 -17.80 -48.55
CA GLU A 25 4.76 -17.75 -49.70
C GLU A 25 3.95 -16.45 -49.86
N THR A 26 3.88 -15.57 -48.85
CA THR A 26 2.98 -14.38 -48.88
C THR A 26 3.67 -13.02 -48.79
N GLY A 27 5.00 -12.97 -48.61
CA GLY A 27 5.79 -11.72 -48.67
C GLY A 27 5.51 -10.68 -47.58
N ALA A 28 4.67 -11.00 -46.59
CA ALA A 28 4.34 -10.12 -45.47
C ALA A 28 4.65 -10.80 -44.13
N ALA A 29 5.55 -10.21 -43.35
CA ALA A 29 5.84 -10.65 -41.98
C ALA A 29 4.65 -10.30 -41.05
N ALA A 30 3.65 -11.17 -41.02
CA ALA A 30 2.52 -11.06 -40.10
C ALA A 30 2.99 -11.49 -38.70
N GLY A 31 3.16 -10.52 -37.79
CA GLY A 31 3.50 -10.79 -36.40
C GLY A 31 2.40 -11.53 -35.64
N LEU A 32 2.72 -12.03 -34.44
CA LEU A 32 1.77 -12.80 -33.63
C LEU A 32 0.49 -11.99 -33.36
N THR A 33 -0.64 -12.65 -33.63
CA THR A 33 -1.99 -12.19 -33.32
C THR A 33 -2.53 -12.87 -32.06
N PHE A 34 -3.41 -12.17 -31.36
CA PHE A 34 -4.01 -12.61 -30.10
C PHE A 34 -5.51 -12.29 -30.14
N SER A 35 -6.32 -13.23 -30.61
CA SER A 35 -7.78 -13.07 -30.69
C SER A 35 -8.41 -12.85 -29.30
N THR A 36 -7.81 -13.39 -28.24
CA THR A 36 -8.22 -13.13 -26.85
C THR A 36 -7.12 -12.37 -26.11
N VAL A 37 -7.49 -11.23 -25.51
CA VAL A 37 -6.59 -10.40 -24.69
C VAL A 37 -7.19 -10.23 -23.30
N LEU A 38 -6.44 -10.60 -22.27
CA LEU A 38 -6.76 -10.30 -20.87
C LEU A 38 -5.78 -9.24 -20.34
N ILE A 39 -6.31 -8.15 -19.79
CA ILE A 39 -5.53 -7.10 -19.12
C ILE A 39 -5.93 -7.09 -17.63
N ASP A 40 -4.98 -7.44 -16.77
CA ASP A 40 -5.11 -7.29 -15.31
C ASP A 40 -4.59 -5.93 -14.83
N GLU A 41 -5.04 -5.47 -13.67
CA GLU A 41 -4.83 -4.12 -13.14
C GLU A 41 -5.16 -3.01 -14.19
N ALA A 42 -6.15 -3.26 -15.06
CA ALA A 42 -6.51 -2.42 -16.21
C ALA A 42 -6.93 -0.99 -15.83
N THR A 43 -7.22 -0.73 -14.55
CA THR A 43 -7.50 0.61 -14.01
C THR A 43 -6.25 1.46 -13.77
N GLN A 44 -5.04 0.87 -13.65
CA GLN A 44 -3.76 1.59 -13.65
C GLN A 44 -3.20 1.86 -15.05
N ALA A 45 -3.61 1.11 -16.08
CA ALA A 45 -3.16 1.37 -17.44
C ALA A 45 -3.82 2.66 -18.00
N THR A 46 -3.01 3.55 -18.59
CA THR A 46 -3.57 4.62 -19.43
C THR A 46 -4.30 3.97 -20.60
N GLU A 47 -5.36 4.60 -21.07
CA GLU A 47 -6.10 4.09 -22.22
C GLU A 47 -5.21 3.80 -23.45
N PRO A 48 -4.29 4.69 -23.87
CA PRO A 48 -3.36 4.37 -24.96
C PRO A 48 -2.46 3.16 -24.68
N ALA A 49 -2.04 2.95 -23.43
CA ALA A 49 -1.27 1.75 -23.07
C ALA A 49 -2.13 0.48 -23.22
N SER A 50 -3.39 0.51 -22.78
CA SER A 50 -4.33 -0.61 -22.95
C SER A 50 -4.62 -0.95 -24.42
N LEU A 51 -4.51 0.03 -25.33
CA LEU A 51 -4.70 -0.19 -26.77
C LEU A 51 -3.53 -0.92 -27.44
N VAL A 52 -2.31 -0.89 -26.89
CA VAL A 52 -1.14 -1.55 -27.48
C VAL A 52 -1.38 -3.04 -27.73
N PRO A 53 -1.76 -3.89 -26.75
CA PRO A 53 -2.06 -5.31 -27.01
C PRO A 53 -3.29 -5.51 -27.91
N LEU A 54 -4.26 -4.59 -27.88
CA LEU A 54 -5.49 -4.68 -28.68
C LEU A 54 -5.23 -4.59 -30.19
N THR A 55 -4.15 -3.92 -30.61
CA THR A 55 -3.78 -3.83 -32.04
C THR A 55 -3.34 -5.17 -32.65
N ARG A 56 -3.11 -6.22 -31.85
CA ARG A 56 -2.70 -7.56 -32.30
C ARG A 56 -3.87 -8.45 -32.76
N GLY A 57 -4.93 -7.86 -33.33
CA GLY A 57 -6.09 -8.62 -33.80
C GLY A 57 -6.98 -9.16 -32.66
N CYS A 58 -7.18 -8.37 -31.61
CA CYS A 58 -8.07 -8.76 -30.50
C CYS A 58 -9.54 -8.77 -30.93
N GLU A 59 -10.21 -9.90 -30.72
CA GLU A 59 -11.65 -10.12 -30.95
C GLU A 59 -12.41 -10.20 -29.62
N GLN A 60 -11.80 -10.79 -28.58
CA GLN A 60 -12.33 -10.93 -27.23
C GLN A 60 -11.42 -10.24 -26.21
N LEU A 61 -11.94 -9.19 -25.57
CA LEU A 61 -11.23 -8.44 -24.53
C LEU A 61 -11.80 -8.74 -23.14
N ILE A 62 -10.93 -9.09 -22.20
CA ILE A 62 -11.23 -9.18 -20.78
C ILE A 62 -10.41 -8.10 -20.04
N LEU A 63 -11.08 -7.17 -19.37
CA LEU A 63 -10.43 -6.19 -18.50
C LEU A 63 -10.73 -6.51 -17.04
N VAL A 64 -9.69 -6.72 -16.24
CA VAL A 64 -9.78 -6.92 -14.79
C VAL A 64 -9.16 -5.69 -14.11
N GLY A 65 -9.84 -5.14 -13.12
CA GLY A 65 -9.41 -3.92 -12.43
C GLY A 65 -10.42 -3.47 -11.37
N ASP A 66 -10.07 -2.40 -10.65
CA ASP A 66 -10.90 -1.84 -9.58
C ASP A 66 -10.83 -0.31 -9.62
N GLN A 67 -11.95 0.33 -9.98
CA GLN A 67 -12.09 1.79 -10.07
C GLN A 67 -11.92 2.51 -8.71
N ASN A 68 -11.98 1.76 -7.61
CA ASN A 68 -11.75 2.23 -6.24
C ASN A 68 -10.29 2.07 -5.77
N GLN A 69 -9.42 1.48 -6.60
CA GLN A 69 -7.96 1.48 -6.42
C GLN A 69 -7.31 2.49 -7.38
N LEU A 70 -5.97 2.56 -7.40
CA LEU A 70 -5.23 3.67 -8.00
C LEU A 70 -5.48 3.81 -9.53
N PRO A 71 -5.62 5.06 -10.02
CA PRO A 71 -5.72 5.35 -11.45
C PRO A 71 -4.32 5.33 -12.11
N PRO A 72 -4.20 5.58 -13.42
CA PRO A 72 -2.91 5.70 -14.08
C PRO A 72 -2.09 6.89 -13.58
N THR A 73 -0.79 6.68 -13.36
CA THR A 73 0.13 7.74 -12.90
C THR A 73 0.48 8.70 -14.04
N ILE A 74 -0.15 9.89 -14.05
CA ILE A 74 0.11 10.94 -15.05
C ILE A 74 0.94 12.07 -14.45
N LEU A 75 2.17 12.26 -14.95
CA LEU A 75 3.07 13.33 -14.48
C LEU A 75 2.60 14.73 -14.90
N SER A 76 2.10 14.88 -16.14
CA SER A 76 1.59 16.16 -16.64
C SER A 76 0.17 16.40 -16.14
N ARG A 77 0.01 17.40 -15.25
CA ARG A 77 -1.31 17.83 -14.74
C ARG A 77 -2.25 18.25 -15.87
N GLY A 78 -1.72 18.86 -16.94
CA GLY A 78 -2.49 19.24 -18.12
C GLY A 78 -3.02 18.01 -18.87
N ALA A 79 -2.20 16.97 -19.05
CA ALA A 79 -2.64 15.73 -19.69
C ALA A 79 -3.64 14.95 -18.81
N ALA A 80 -3.44 14.95 -17.47
CA ALA A 80 -4.36 14.34 -16.53
C ALA A 80 -5.75 15.01 -16.59
N ALA A 81 -5.79 16.35 -16.56
CA ALA A 81 -7.02 17.13 -16.71
C ALA A 81 -7.64 17.00 -18.12
N GLY A 82 -6.82 16.83 -19.15
CA GLY A 82 -7.23 16.51 -20.52
C GLY A 82 -7.73 15.07 -20.72
N GLY A 83 -7.91 14.29 -19.66
CA GLY A 83 -8.56 12.98 -19.68
C GLY A 83 -7.63 11.77 -19.66
N LEU A 84 -6.30 11.93 -19.78
CA LEU A 84 -5.34 10.82 -19.83
C LEU A 84 -5.29 9.97 -18.54
N ALA A 85 -5.80 10.51 -17.42
CA ALA A 85 -6.00 9.77 -16.17
C ALA A 85 -7.22 8.83 -16.19
N THR A 86 -7.99 8.82 -17.29
CA THR A 86 -9.08 7.86 -17.52
C THR A 86 -8.49 6.60 -18.15
N SER A 87 -8.65 5.46 -17.49
CA SER A 87 -8.30 4.16 -18.06
C SER A 87 -9.39 3.67 -19.02
N LEU A 88 -9.04 2.76 -19.93
CA LEU A 88 -10.00 2.14 -20.85
C LEU A 88 -11.16 1.47 -20.08
N PHE A 89 -10.85 0.82 -18.95
CA PHE A 89 -11.84 0.24 -18.03
C PHE A 89 -12.85 1.28 -17.52
N ALA A 90 -12.35 2.41 -17.01
CA ALA A 90 -13.20 3.50 -16.51
C ALA A 90 -14.04 4.13 -17.63
N ARG A 91 -13.47 4.33 -18.84
CA ARG A 91 -14.22 4.88 -19.98
C ARG A 91 -15.34 3.95 -20.44
N LEU A 92 -15.12 2.63 -20.47
CA LEU A 92 -16.16 1.66 -20.82
C LEU A 92 -17.30 1.65 -19.78
N MET A 93 -16.98 1.73 -18.48
CA MET A 93 -18.00 1.89 -17.44
C MET A 93 -18.82 3.17 -17.61
N LEU A 94 -18.18 4.30 -17.92
CA LEU A 94 -18.86 5.58 -18.20
C LEU A 94 -19.74 5.51 -19.47
N ALA A 95 -19.38 4.67 -20.43
CA ALA A 95 -20.18 4.37 -21.63
C ALA A 95 -21.33 3.36 -21.37
N GLY A 96 -21.54 2.93 -20.12
CA GLY A 96 -22.64 2.03 -19.73
C GLY A 96 -22.30 0.54 -19.69
N VAL A 97 -21.03 0.15 -19.90
CA VAL A 97 -20.61 -1.26 -19.75
C VAL A 97 -20.60 -1.62 -18.27
N ALA A 98 -21.56 -2.43 -17.83
CA ALA A 98 -21.66 -2.88 -16.45
C ALA A 98 -20.55 -3.91 -16.13
N PRO A 99 -19.68 -3.67 -15.13
CA PRO A 99 -18.64 -4.62 -14.74
C PRO A 99 -19.23 -5.78 -13.93
N VAL A 100 -18.64 -6.97 -14.07
CA VAL A 100 -18.93 -8.12 -13.20
C VAL A 100 -18.20 -7.91 -11.87
N VAL A 101 -18.96 -7.76 -10.77
CA VAL A 101 -18.39 -7.44 -9.45
C VAL A 101 -18.12 -8.72 -8.64
N LEU A 102 -16.84 -8.96 -8.31
CA LEU A 102 -16.43 -10.03 -7.40
C LEU A 102 -16.62 -9.62 -5.94
N ALA A 103 -17.83 -9.82 -5.42
CA ALA A 103 -18.26 -9.30 -4.12
C ALA A 103 -17.68 -10.01 -2.87
N ARG A 104 -16.80 -11.01 -3.01
CA ARG A 104 -16.28 -11.81 -1.88
C ARG A 104 -14.74 -11.76 -1.81
N GLN A 105 -14.21 -11.25 -0.70
CA GLN A 105 -12.77 -11.13 -0.45
C GLN A 105 -12.22 -12.33 0.33
N TYR A 106 -10.98 -12.74 0.01
CA TYR A 106 -10.28 -13.90 0.60
C TYR A 106 -8.97 -13.54 1.33
N ARG A 107 -8.55 -12.28 1.28
CA ARG A 107 -7.27 -11.78 1.80
C ARG A 107 -7.32 -11.46 3.29
N MET A 108 -8.19 -10.51 3.64
CA MET A 108 -8.16 -9.73 4.88
C MET A 108 -8.93 -10.41 6.02
N HIS A 109 -8.48 -10.20 7.26
CA HIS A 109 -9.32 -10.37 8.45
C HIS A 109 -10.61 -9.52 8.32
N PRO A 110 -11.81 -10.03 8.69
CA PRO A 110 -13.08 -9.32 8.51
C PRO A 110 -13.11 -7.89 9.06
N ARG A 111 -12.43 -7.64 10.18
CA ARG A 111 -12.39 -6.31 10.81
C ARG A 111 -11.47 -5.31 10.07
N ILE A 112 -10.51 -5.79 9.28
CA ILE A 112 -9.74 -4.94 8.34
C ILE A 112 -10.62 -4.60 7.13
N ALA A 113 -11.35 -5.59 6.60
CA ALA A 113 -12.24 -5.41 5.44
C ALA A 113 -13.46 -4.51 5.73
N ALA A 114 -13.88 -4.38 6.99
CA ALA A 114 -15.08 -3.65 7.40
C ALA A 114 -15.10 -2.18 6.95
N PHE A 115 -14.03 -1.42 7.22
CA PHE A 115 -13.95 -0.01 6.80
C PHE A 115 -13.97 0.17 5.27
N PRO A 116 -13.04 -0.42 4.48
CA PRO A 116 -13.06 -0.25 3.03
C PRO A 116 -14.35 -0.79 2.40
N GLY A 117 -14.85 -1.93 2.88
CA GLY A 117 -16.11 -2.53 2.44
C GLY A 117 -17.29 -1.56 2.56
N ALA A 118 -17.45 -0.91 3.71
CA ALA A 118 -18.47 0.11 3.92
C ALA A 118 -18.19 1.41 3.16
N ARG A 119 -16.95 1.93 3.22
CA ARG A 119 -16.61 3.28 2.75
C ARG A 119 -16.42 3.41 1.24
N PHE A 120 -15.93 2.36 0.58
CA PHE A 120 -15.57 2.39 -0.85
C PHE A 120 -16.40 1.42 -1.70
N TYR A 121 -16.87 0.30 -1.14
CA TYR A 121 -17.62 -0.74 -1.86
C TYR A 121 -19.11 -0.83 -1.46
N GLY A 122 -19.65 0.21 -0.83
CA GLY A 122 -21.08 0.34 -0.52
C GLY A 122 -21.65 -0.78 0.37
N GLY A 123 -20.83 -1.35 1.25
CA GLY A 123 -21.18 -2.46 2.13
C GLY A 123 -21.26 -3.84 1.46
N ARG A 124 -20.96 -3.95 0.16
CA ARG A 124 -21.18 -5.18 -0.62
C ARG A 124 -20.06 -6.22 -0.51
N LEU A 125 -18.94 -5.88 0.14
CA LEU A 125 -17.75 -6.73 0.21
C LEU A 125 -17.86 -7.77 1.34
N ALA A 126 -18.33 -8.97 0.99
CA ALA A 126 -18.40 -10.10 1.91
C ALA A 126 -17.01 -10.68 2.21
N SER A 127 -16.75 -11.09 3.46
CA SER A 127 -15.49 -11.75 3.84
C SER A 127 -15.63 -13.28 3.82
N ALA A 128 -14.75 -13.96 3.09
CA ALA A 128 -14.63 -15.41 3.15
C ALA A 128 -13.86 -15.92 4.39
N PRO A 129 -12.72 -15.32 4.81
CA PRO A 129 -12.03 -15.71 6.03
C PRO A 129 -12.85 -15.27 7.24
N ARG A 130 -12.91 -16.11 8.27
CA ARG A 130 -13.41 -15.74 9.61
C ARG A 130 -12.28 -15.11 10.41
N ALA A 131 -12.60 -14.55 11.58
CA ALA A 131 -11.59 -13.98 12.47
C ALA A 131 -10.49 -15.01 12.86
N VAL A 132 -10.90 -16.25 13.13
CA VAL A 132 -9.99 -17.36 13.48
C VAL A 132 -9.06 -17.77 12.33
N ASP A 133 -9.42 -17.50 11.08
CA ASP A 133 -8.61 -17.84 9.89
C ASP A 133 -7.54 -16.77 9.59
N ARG A 134 -7.55 -15.64 10.34
CA ARG A 134 -6.62 -14.51 10.23
C ARG A 134 -6.33 -13.92 11.64
N PRO A 135 -5.75 -14.71 12.57
CA PRO A 135 -5.62 -14.31 13.96
C PRO A 135 -4.75 -13.05 14.12
N THR A 136 -5.10 -12.17 15.05
CA THR A 136 -4.36 -10.94 15.37
C THR A 136 -2.86 -11.22 15.58
N PRO A 137 -1.93 -10.51 14.90
CA PRO A 137 -0.49 -10.70 15.05
C PRO A 137 0.00 -10.48 16.49
N ARG A 138 0.88 -11.34 16.99
CA ARG A 138 1.45 -11.24 18.34
C ARG A 138 2.55 -10.18 18.42
N GLY A 139 2.99 -9.87 19.64
CA GLY A 139 4.11 -8.97 19.94
C GLY A 139 3.76 -7.48 19.91
N PHE A 140 2.93 -7.03 18.97
CA PHE A 140 2.41 -5.66 19.01
C PHE A 140 1.27 -5.53 20.05
N PRO A 141 1.29 -4.50 20.93
CA PRO A 141 0.19 -4.22 21.85
C PRO A 141 -0.99 -3.58 21.10
N TRP A 142 -1.82 -4.41 20.45
CA TRP A 142 -3.03 -3.97 19.77
C TRP A 142 -4.00 -3.29 20.77
N PRO A 143 -4.51 -2.08 20.48
CA PRO A 143 -5.45 -1.38 21.36
C PRO A 143 -6.73 -2.18 21.64
N ASN A 144 -7.16 -2.98 20.65
CA ASN A 144 -8.24 -3.95 20.78
C ASN A 144 -7.82 -5.26 20.11
N ALA A 145 -7.58 -6.32 20.87
CA ALA A 145 -7.10 -7.60 20.33
C ALA A 145 -8.08 -8.29 19.35
N ALA A 146 -9.38 -7.98 19.40
CA ALA A 146 -10.38 -8.47 18.44
C ALA A 146 -10.45 -7.65 17.15
N VAL A 147 -9.72 -6.53 17.07
CA VAL A 147 -9.66 -5.63 15.92
C VAL A 147 -8.18 -5.44 15.58
N PRO A 148 -7.59 -6.23 14.67
CA PRO A 148 -6.20 -6.09 14.25
C PRO A 148 -6.01 -4.90 13.30
N VAL A 149 -6.50 -3.74 13.74
CA VAL A 149 -6.27 -2.42 13.18
C VAL A 149 -5.80 -1.55 14.35
N ALA A 150 -4.77 -0.74 14.13
CA ALA A 150 -4.34 0.26 15.09
C ALA A 150 -4.04 1.58 14.37
N PHE A 151 -4.52 2.69 14.92
CA PHE A 151 -4.06 4.04 14.57
C PHE A 151 -3.22 4.57 15.74
N VAL A 152 -1.92 4.76 15.52
CA VAL A 152 -0.97 5.34 16.47
C VAL A 152 -0.88 6.84 16.20
N ALA A 153 -1.56 7.63 17.03
CA ALA A 153 -1.53 9.07 16.97
C ALA A 153 -0.15 9.61 17.40
N VAL A 154 0.58 10.18 16.44
CA VAL A 154 1.87 10.84 16.65
C VAL A 154 1.70 12.33 16.37
N ARG A 155 1.69 13.13 17.44
CA ARG A 155 1.49 14.58 17.39
C ARG A 155 2.45 15.29 18.33
N ASP A 156 2.77 16.55 18.04
CA ASP A 156 3.36 17.45 19.04
C ASP A 156 2.27 18.04 19.94
N ASP A 157 2.36 17.73 21.23
CA ASP A 157 1.48 18.26 22.27
C ASP A 157 2.07 19.53 22.92
N SER A 158 3.29 19.93 22.54
CA SER A 158 3.84 21.22 22.96
C SER A 158 3.21 22.35 22.14
N ASP A 159 2.96 23.50 22.79
CA ASP A 159 2.33 24.68 22.15
C ASP A 159 3.19 25.32 21.03
N GLY A 160 4.38 24.76 20.77
CA GLY A 160 5.31 25.18 19.72
C GLY A 160 4.66 25.28 18.33
N ALA A 161 4.98 26.36 17.62
CA ALA A 161 4.34 26.74 16.36
C ALA A 161 4.57 25.78 15.15
N ARG A 162 5.27 24.66 15.33
CA ARG A 162 5.75 23.79 14.23
C ARG A 162 5.12 22.40 14.32
N GLY A 163 4.64 21.89 13.17
CA GLY A 163 4.26 20.48 13.04
C GLY A 163 5.49 19.56 12.99
N LEU A 164 5.28 18.25 13.05
CA LEU A 164 6.37 17.27 13.11
C LEU A 164 7.01 16.96 11.74
N GLU A 165 6.47 17.50 10.65
CA GLU A 165 7.01 17.29 9.31
C GLU A 165 8.21 18.21 9.01
N ALA A 166 9.26 17.63 8.42
CA ALA A 166 10.44 18.35 7.95
C ALA A 166 10.72 18.06 6.47
N ARG A 167 11.34 19.00 5.76
CA ARG A 167 11.87 18.76 4.41
C ARG A 167 13.18 17.97 4.51
N GLY A 168 13.27 16.87 3.79
CA GLY A 168 14.50 16.11 3.58
C GLY A 168 14.99 16.18 2.13
N SER A 169 16.24 15.82 1.91
CA SER A 169 16.78 15.56 0.58
C SER A 169 16.17 14.28 -0.01
N GLY A 170 15.01 14.45 -0.65
CA GLY A 170 14.52 13.50 -1.64
C GLY A 170 15.51 13.45 -2.79
N GLY A 171 16.20 12.32 -2.95
CA GLY A 171 16.87 12.04 -4.22
C GLY A 171 15.80 11.52 -5.14
N ALA A 172 15.61 12.20 -6.28
CA ALA A 172 14.44 12.05 -7.14
C ALA A 172 14.05 10.58 -7.38
N THR A 173 12.80 10.26 -7.07
CA THR A 173 12.11 9.12 -7.69
C THR A 173 11.50 9.62 -8.99
N ALA A 174 11.51 8.80 -10.05
CA ALA A 174 10.97 9.21 -11.37
C ALA A 174 9.47 9.56 -11.32
N GLU A 175 8.79 9.14 -10.25
CA GLU A 175 7.38 9.38 -9.92
C GLU A 175 7.09 10.82 -9.43
N ASP A 176 8.11 11.61 -9.05
CA ASP A 176 7.92 12.93 -8.40
C ASP A 176 7.54 14.09 -9.37
N GLY A 177 7.35 13.83 -10.67
CA GLY A 177 6.64 14.74 -11.58
C GLY A 177 7.26 16.11 -11.87
N GLY A 178 8.50 16.38 -11.44
CA GLY A 178 9.26 17.57 -11.86
C GLY A 178 10.30 18.06 -10.85
N GLY A 179 11.52 18.32 -11.35
CA GLY A 179 12.51 19.24 -10.75
C GLY A 179 12.87 19.03 -9.27
N GLY A 180 13.81 18.11 -8.99
CA GLY A 180 14.67 18.15 -7.78
C GLY A 180 13.96 18.40 -6.44
N ALA A 181 12.81 17.78 -6.21
CA ALA A 181 11.90 18.16 -5.14
C ALA A 181 12.32 17.65 -3.74
N THR A 182 12.31 18.55 -2.75
CA THR A 182 12.44 18.20 -1.33
C THR A 182 11.28 17.32 -0.88
N SER A 183 11.57 16.12 -0.37
CA SER A 183 10.55 15.15 0.06
C SER A 183 10.31 15.25 1.57
N TRP A 184 9.06 15.09 2.03
CA TRP A 184 8.72 15.23 3.44
C TRP A 184 9.18 14.03 4.28
N CYS A 185 9.36 14.25 5.59
CA CYS A 185 9.73 13.22 6.55
C CYS A 185 9.24 13.57 7.95
N ASN A 186 9.03 12.57 8.79
CA ASN A 186 8.62 12.74 10.18
C ASN A 186 9.39 11.72 11.03
N ALA A 187 10.35 12.22 11.83
CA ALA A 187 11.25 11.37 12.60
C ALA A 187 10.55 10.66 13.77
N ARG A 188 9.51 11.26 14.37
CA ARG A 188 8.72 10.63 15.44
C ARG A 188 7.86 9.51 14.89
N GLU A 189 7.21 9.72 13.74
CA GLU A 189 6.49 8.65 13.06
C GLU A 189 7.42 7.51 12.61
N ALA A 190 8.59 7.82 12.06
CA ALA A 190 9.57 6.81 11.67
C ALA A 190 10.01 5.97 12.89
N ALA A 191 10.28 6.62 14.02
CA ALA A 191 10.64 5.93 15.27
C ALA A 191 9.48 5.06 15.80
N ALA A 192 8.24 5.54 15.73
CA ALA A 192 7.05 4.78 16.11
C ALA A 192 6.80 3.58 15.18
N ALA A 193 6.87 3.75 13.86
CA ALA A 193 6.78 2.65 12.90
C ALA A 193 7.89 1.60 13.12
N CYS A 194 9.14 2.03 13.36
CA CYS A 194 10.23 1.13 13.74
C CYS A 194 10.02 0.46 15.10
N ALA A 195 9.25 1.05 16.02
CA ALA A 195 8.86 0.39 17.27
C ALA A 195 7.76 -0.66 17.04
N VAL A 196 6.73 -0.35 16.25
CA VAL A 196 5.69 -1.28 15.80
C VAL A 196 6.32 -2.53 15.16
N VAL A 197 7.18 -2.34 14.16
CA VAL A 197 7.78 -3.46 13.43
C VAL A 197 8.69 -4.31 14.33
N ARG A 198 9.49 -3.69 15.20
CA ARG A 198 10.29 -4.45 16.19
C ARG A 198 9.44 -5.22 17.19
N ALA A 199 8.26 -4.72 17.56
CA ALA A 199 7.33 -5.42 18.44
C ALA A 199 6.73 -6.65 17.75
N LEU A 200 6.26 -6.49 16.51
CA LEU A 200 5.74 -7.58 15.67
C LEU A 200 6.76 -8.71 15.48
N LEU A 201 7.99 -8.37 15.08
CA LEU A 201 9.07 -9.35 14.84
C LEU A 201 9.62 -10.01 16.12
N ARG A 202 9.27 -9.50 17.31
CA ARG A 202 9.57 -10.12 18.61
C ARG A 202 8.38 -10.92 19.17
N GLY A 203 7.20 -10.78 18.57
CA GLY A 203 6.00 -11.49 18.99
C GLY A 203 6.11 -12.99 18.69
N GLY A 204 5.82 -13.83 19.67
CA GLY A 204 5.81 -15.30 19.49
C GLY A 204 6.97 -16.06 20.17
N GLY A 205 7.85 -15.37 20.91
CA GLY A 205 9.00 -16.01 21.55
C GLY A 205 10.06 -16.43 20.53
N GLY A 206 10.81 -17.50 20.82
CA GLY A 206 11.97 -17.91 20.03
C GLY A 206 11.72 -18.31 18.56
N GLY A 207 10.45 -18.42 18.13
CA GLY A 207 10.08 -18.76 16.74
C GLY A 207 9.47 -17.62 15.91
N GLY A 208 8.95 -16.56 16.54
CA GLY A 208 8.19 -15.50 15.86
C GLY A 208 6.78 -15.92 15.40
N ASP A 209 5.82 -14.99 15.38
CA ASP A 209 4.49 -15.15 14.76
C ASP A 209 4.39 -14.52 13.36
N VAL A 210 5.27 -13.55 13.07
CA VAL A 210 5.45 -12.95 11.75
C VAL A 210 6.94 -12.78 11.47
N ALA A 211 7.38 -13.19 10.28
CA ALA A 211 8.75 -13.02 9.83
C ALA A 211 8.94 -11.66 9.12
N PRO A 212 10.18 -11.20 8.89
CA PRO A 212 10.42 -9.91 8.25
C PRO A 212 9.77 -9.73 6.87
N GLN A 213 9.75 -10.79 6.05
CA GLN A 213 9.11 -10.78 4.73
C GLN A 213 7.58 -10.65 4.79
N ASP A 214 6.97 -10.99 5.93
CA ASP A 214 5.53 -10.94 6.18
C ASP A 214 5.06 -9.52 6.60
N VAL A 215 5.99 -8.61 6.86
CA VAL A 215 5.73 -7.22 7.24
C VAL A 215 6.04 -6.30 6.07
N GLY A 216 5.07 -5.48 5.70
CA GLY A 216 5.26 -4.38 4.74
C GLY A 216 5.22 -3.02 5.41
N VAL A 217 6.14 -2.14 5.04
CA VAL A 217 6.11 -0.74 5.48
C VAL A 217 5.78 0.16 4.29
N ILE A 218 4.68 0.89 4.41
CA ILE A 218 4.24 1.84 3.40
C ILE A 218 4.53 3.25 3.90
N THR A 219 5.07 4.11 3.04
CA THR A 219 5.18 5.54 3.34
C THR A 219 5.14 6.38 2.06
N PRO A 220 4.39 7.50 2.04
CA PRO A 220 4.21 8.32 0.83
C PRO A 220 5.44 9.13 0.42
N TYR A 221 6.54 9.12 1.19
CA TYR A 221 7.72 9.97 0.93
C TYR A 221 9.04 9.20 0.97
N ALA A 222 9.81 9.27 -0.12
CA ALA A 222 11.12 8.63 -0.27
C ALA A 222 12.15 9.05 0.81
N ALA A 223 12.05 10.26 1.37
CA ALA A 223 12.90 10.71 2.47
C ALA A 223 12.60 10.04 3.82
N GLN A 224 11.40 9.46 4.00
CA GLN A 224 11.04 8.63 5.14
C GLN A 224 11.63 7.21 4.99
N VAL A 225 11.52 6.62 3.78
CA VAL A 225 12.13 5.32 3.42
C VAL A 225 13.61 5.28 3.78
N ARG A 226 14.37 6.32 3.37
CA ARG A 226 15.82 6.39 3.64
C ARG A 226 16.18 6.67 5.09
N ARG A 227 15.28 7.22 5.92
CA ARG A 227 15.50 7.29 7.37
C ARG A 227 15.22 5.96 8.06
N GLY A 228 14.29 5.15 7.54
CA GLY A 228 14.05 3.79 8.01
C GLY A 228 15.18 2.82 7.67
N GLY A 229 15.75 2.90 6.46
CA GLY A 229 16.76 1.96 5.94
C GLY A 229 18.18 2.51 5.77
N GLY A 230 18.54 3.64 6.40
CA GLY A 230 19.70 4.44 6.02
C GLY A 230 20.91 4.42 6.97
N ARG A 231 21.71 3.35 6.93
CA ARG A 231 23.17 3.53 7.07
C ARG A 231 23.78 3.28 5.70
N LYS A 232 24.55 4.23 5.16
CA LYS A 232 25.18 4.11 3.84
C LYS A 232 25.98 2.80 3.77
N ARG A 233 25.87 2.08 2.64
CA ARG A 233 26.74 0.94 2.30
C ARG A 233 28.19 1.43 2.17
N THR A 234 28.90 1.53 3.29
CA THR A 234 30.37 1.54 3.31
C THR A 234 30.86 0.18 2.84
N ALA A 235 32.01 0.13 2.15
CA ALA A 235 32.56 -1.06 1.51
C ALA A 235 33.09 -2.10 2.53
N ALA A 236 32.18 -2.70 3.29
CA ALA A 236 32.42 -3.85 4.14
C ALA A 236 32.10 -5.16 3.36
N PRO A 237 32.74 -6.29 3.69
CA PRO A 237 32.48 -7.58 3.04
C PRO A 237 31.00 -8.01 3.18
N PRO A 238 30.50 -8.89 2.28
CA PRO A 238 29.12 -9.34 2.29
C PRO A 238 28.79 -10.06 3.61
N ARG A 239 28.05 -9.37 4.47
CA ARG A 239 27.47 -9.93 5.69
C ARG A 239 26.11 -10.54 5.36
N ALA A 240 25.72 -11.59 6.07
CA ALA A 240 24.33 -12.05 6.05
C ALA A 240 23.38 -10.87 6.38
N PRO A 241 22.31 -10.67 5.58
CA PRO A 241 21.43 -9.52 5.75
C PRO A 241 20.79 -9.54 7.13
N GLN A 242 20.69 -8.38 7.76
CA GLN A 242 19.99 -8.24 9.03
C GLN A 242 18.49 -8.46 8.81
N PRO A 243 17.74 -8.98 9.80
CA PRO A 243 16.30 -9.22 9.64
C PRO A 243 15.51 -7.99 9.16
N TRP A 244 15.93 -6.77 9.52
CA TRP A 244 15.27 -5.55 9.07
C TRP A 244 15.56 -5.15 7.61
N GLU A 245 16.61 -5.69 6.98
CA GLU A 245 16.93 -5.46 5.56
C GLU A 245 16.00 -6.25 4.62
N LEU A 246 15.26 -7.22 5.16
CA LEU A 246 14.25 -8.02 4.45
C LEU A 246 12.84 -7.35 4.47
N ILE A 247 12.65 -6.29 5.24
CA ILE A 247 11.37 -5.57 5.33
C ILE A 247 11.19 -4.72 4.07
N GLU A 248 10.08 -4.93 3.37
CA GLU A 248 9.78 -4.19 2.15
C GLU A 248 9.19 -2.80 2.46
N VAL A 249 10.01 -1.76 2.30
CA VAL A 249 9.64 -0.35 2.48
C VAL A 249 9.41 0.33 1.13
N ARG A 250 8.18 0.78 0.83
CA ARG A 250 7.82 1.41 -0.47
C ARG A 250 6.74 2.51 -0.34
N SER A 251 6.48 3.21 -1.45
CA SER A 251 5.28 4.04 -1.64
C SER A 251 4.02 3.18 -1.68
N VAL A 252 2.84 3.82 -1.57
CA VAL A 252 1.53 3.14 -1.74
C VAL A 252 1.43 2.56 -3.15
N ASP A 253 1.76 3.39 -4.13
CA ASP A 253 1.69 3.10 -5.56
C ASP A 253 2.62 1.92 -5.92
N GLY A 254 3.81 1.83 -5.32
CA GLY A 254 4.75 0.69 -5.45
C GLY A 254 4.36 -0.60 -4.71
N TYR A 255 3.20 -0.62 -4.02
CA TYR A 255 2.64 -1.77 -3.28
C TYR A 255 1.41 -2.42 -3.96
N GLN A 256 0.99 -1.93 -5.14
CA GLN A 256 -0.09 -2.56 -5.92
C GLN A 256 0.28 -4.02 -6.32
N GLY A 257 -0.71 -4.89 -6.48
CA GLY A 257 -0.53 -6.34 -6.70
C GLY A 257 0.06 -7.13 -5.51
N ARG A 258 0.63 -6.49 -4.49
CA ARG A 258 1.30 -7.15 -3.35
C ARG A 258 0.36 -7.35 -2.17
N GLU A 259 0.71 -8.27 -1.27
CA GLU A 259 0.08 -8.45 0.03
C GLU A 259 1.09 -8.90 1.09
N LYS A 260 0.78 -8.66 2.36
CA LYS A 260 1.61 -8.97 3.54
C LYS A 260 0.74 -9.42 4.70
N GLU A 261 1.27 -10.15 5.68
CA GLU A 261 0.51 -10.44 6.90
C GLU A 261 0.19 -9.16 7.67
N VAL A 262 1.18 -8.27 7.79
CA VAL A 262 1.01 -6.99 8.48
C VAL A 262 1.48 -5.83 7.62
N ILE A 263 0.69 -4.76 7.57
CA ILE A 263 1.06 -3.49 6.93
C ILE A 263 1.22 -2.41 7.99
N VAL A 264 2.35 -1.70 7.94
CA VAL A 264 2.62 -0.52 8.75
C VAL A 264 2.72 0.70 7.85
N LEU A 265 1.75 1.61 7.90
CA LEU A 265 1.73 2.86 7.13
C LEU A 265 2.22 4.03 8.00
N SER A 266 3.21 4.79 7.55
CA SER A 266 3.52 6.12 8.11
C SER A 266 2.94 7.20 7.19
N ALA A 267 2.08 8.07 7.72
CA ALA A 267 1.40 9.12 6.97
C ALA A 267 2.30 10.35 6.69
N VAL A 268 3.30 10.58 7.53
CA VAL A 268 4.34 11.63 7.49
C VAL A 268 3.83 13.06 7.70
N ARG A 269 2.62 13.38 7.23
CA ARG A 269 2.09 14.75 7.28
C ARG A 269 1.63 15.13 8.68
N SER A 270 2.22 16.20 9.20
CA SER A 270 1.90 16.82 10.49
C SER A 270 2.13 18.32 10.38
N ASN A 271 1.06 19.10 10.18
CA ASN A 271 1.10 20.53 9.95
C ASN A 271 -0.22 21.22 10.37
N ARG A 272 -0.13 22.51 10.74
CA ARG A 272 -1.28 23.28 11.24
C ARG A 272 -2.33 23.66 10.17
N CYS A 273 -2.00 23.57 8.88
CA CYS A 273 -2.90 23.93 7.79
C CYS A 273 -3.73 22.76 7.24
N GLY A 274 -3.65 21.57 7.85
CA GLY A 274 -4.43 20.41 7.43
C GLY A 274 -4.03 19.85 6.05
N ALA A 275 -2.85 20.21 5.54
CA ALA A 275 -2.41 19.82 4.22
C ALA A 275 -1.97 18.35 4.24
N VAL A 276 -2.83 17.45 3.74
CA VAL A 276 -2.53 16.02 3.62
C VAL A 276 -1.70 15.67 2.36
N GLY A 277 -1.68 16.55 1.35
CA GLY A 277 -0.84 16.40 0.15
C GLY A 277 -1.10 15.10 -0.60
N PHE A 278 -0.05 14.27 -0.78
CA PHE A 278 -0.12 12.98 -1.51
C PHE A 278 -1.23 12.05 -0.99
N LEU A 279 -1.59 12.16 0.29
CA LEU A 279 -2.62 11.37 0.95
C LEU A 279 -4.07 11.84 0.72
N SER A 280 -4.29 12.90 -0.08
CA SER A 280 -5.64 13.37 -0.43
C SER A 280 -6.39 12.46 -1.42
N ASP A 281 -5.69 11.59 -2.14
CA ASP A 281 -6.36 10.56 -2.94
C ASP A 281 -6.80 9.42 -2.01
N TRP A 282 -8.11 9.34 -1.77
CA TRP A 282 -8.73 8.31 -0.95
C TRP A 282 -8.43 6.88 -1.45
N ARG A 283 -8.12 6.70 -2.74
CA ARG A 283 -7.71 5.41 -3.31
C ARG A 283 -6.40 4.92 -2.70
N ARG A 284 -5.50 5.82 -2.30
CA ARG A 284 -4.25 5.47 -1.60
C ARG A 284 -4.52 4.93 -0.21
N LEU A 285 -5.49 5.49 0.51
CA LEU A 285 -5.95 4.92 1.77
C LEU A 285 -6.55 3.53 1.55
N ASN A 286 -7.43 3.36 0.55
CA ASN A 286 -8.02 2.07 0.21
C ASN A 286 -6.97 1.01 -0.16
N VAL A 287 -6.03 1.32 -1.06
CA VAL A 287 -4.94 0.41 -1.43
C VAL A 287 -4.10 0.04 -0.21
N ALA A 288 -3.64 1.02 0.58
CA ALA A 288 -2.75 0.78 1.72
C ALA A 288 -3.37 -0.17 2.77
N ILE A 289 -4.64 0.04 3.15
CA ILE A 289 -5.29 -0.83 4.15
C ILE A 289 -5.65 -2.22 3.59
N THR A 290 -5.93 -2.33 2.28
CA THR A 290 -6.26 -3.61 1.62
C THR A 290 -5.04 -4.46 1.23
N ARG A 291 -3.80 -4.03 1.56
CA ARG A 291 -2.59 -4.85 1.37
C ARG A 291 -2.35 -5.86 2.50
N ALA A 292 -3.00 -5.71 3.66
CA ALA A 292 -2.79 -6.58 4.82
C ALA A 292 -3.69 -7.83 4.82
N ARG A 293 -3.18 -8.95 5.33
CA ARG A 293 -3.96 -10.17 5.57
C ARG A 293 -4.44 -10.27 7.02
N ARG A 294 -3.53 -10.11 7.99
CA ARG A 294 -3.79 -10.28 9.44
C ARG A 294 -3.85 -8.98 10.23
N GLY A 295 -3.08 -7.94 9.89
CA GLY A 295 -3.06 -6.70 10.67
C GLY A 295 -2.68 -5.41 9.93
N VAL A 296 -3.28 -4.27 10.33
CA VAL A 296 -2.94 -2.93 9.82
C VAL A 296 -2.55 -2.02 10.97
N VAL A 297 -1.39 -1.37 10.91
CA VAL A 297 -1.01 -0.28 11.82
C VAL A 297 -0.77 0.99 11.00
N ILE A 298 -1.52 2.06 11.27
CA ILE A 298 -1.25 3.38 10.69
C ILE A 298 -0.66 4.28 11.77
N VAL A 299 0.42 4.97 11.44
CA VAL A 299 1.10 5.95 12.29
C VAL A 299 0.95 7.31 11.62
N GLY A 300 0.47 8.32 12.35
CA GLY A 300 0.25 9.64 11.76
C GLY A 300 -0.35 10.67 12.74
N ASP A 301 -0.41 11.92 12.29
CA ASP A 301 -1.02 13.02 13.03
C ASP A 301 -2.53 13.10 12.73
N PRO A 302 -3.42 12.74 13.68
CA PRO A 302 -4.85 12.73 13.42
C PRO A 302 -5.42 14.14 13.24
N ALA A 303 -4.80 15.20 13.78
CA ALA A 303 -5.27 16.57 13.61
C ALA A 303 -5.05 17.06 12.17
N THR A 304 -3.89 16.74 11.61
CA THR A 304 -3.59 17.04 10.20
C THR A 304 -4.47 16.21 9.27
N LEU A 305 -4.51 14.88 9.47
CA LEU A 305 -5.22 13.96 8.58
C LEU A 305 -6.74 14.15 8.58
N SER A 306 -7.35 14.54 9.71
CA SER A 306 -8.81 14.75 9.80
C SER A 306 -9.34 15.93 8.99
N HIS A 307 -8.49 16.71 8.32
CA HIS A 307 -8.93 17.71 7.34
C HIS A 307 -9.44 17.05 6.06
N ASP A 308 -8.92 15.88 5.68
CA ASP A 308 -9.51 15.06 4.62
C ASP A 308 -10.72 14.25 5.14
N ALA A 309 -11.75 14.11 4.30
CA ALA A 309 -13.00 13.48 4.68
C ALA A 309 -12.91 11.95 4.84
N HIS A 310 -12.03 11.27 4.10
CA HIS A 310 -11.85 9.82 4.18
C HIS A 310 -10.94 9.44 5.34
N TRP A 311 -9.88 10.21 5.57
CA TRP A 311 -9.02 10.09 6.75
C TRP A 311 -9.78 10.38 8.05
N ARG A 312 -10.59 11.45 8.10
CA ARG A 312 -11.46 11.73 9.25
C ARG A 312 -12.41 10.57 9.55
N ALA A 313 -13.05 10.01 8.52
CA ALA A 313 -13.92 8.85 8.67
C ALA A 313 -13.16 7.59 9.16
N TYR A 314 -11.93 7.37 8.68
CA TYR A 314 -11.10 6.24 9.14
C TYR A 314 -10.67 6.40 10.60
N ILE A 315 -10.26 7.61 11.01
CA ILE A 315 -9.85 7.89 12.39
C ILE A 315 -11.04 7.76 13.35
N ALA A 316 -12.22 8.26 12.95
CA ALA A 316 -13.46 8.08 13.71
C ALA A 316 -13.82 6.59 13.87
N TRP A 317 -13.80 5.82 12.77
CA TRP A 317 -14.01 4.37 12.81
C TRP A 317 -13.00 3.66 13.72
N CYS A 318 -11.72 4.05 13.70
CA CYS A 318 -10.72 3.51 14.62
C CYS A 318 -11.05 3.84 16.08
N ALA A 319 -11.51 5.05 16.39
CA ALA A 319 -11.91 5.41 17.75
C ALA A 319 -13.14 4.61 18.23
N GLU A 320 -14.19 4.54 17.42
CA GLU A 320 -15.43 3.78 17.69
C GLU A 320 -15.19 2.30 17.96
N ASN A 321 -14.15 1.71 17.34
CA ASN A 321 -13.83 0.29 17.44
C ASN A 321 -12.69 -0.02 18.43
N GLY A 322 -12.26 0.97 19.23
CA GLY A 322 -11.19 0.81 20.22
C GLY A 322 -9.80 0.56 19.61
N ALA A 323 -9.59 0.98 18.36
CA ALA A 323 -8.36 0.81 17.57
C ALA A 323 -7.45 2.05 17.57
N LEU A 324 -7.77 3.09 18.35
CA LEU A 324 -6.97 4.32 18.45
C LEU A 324 -6.06 4.27 19.70
N MET A 325 -4.78 4.63 19.56
CA MET A 325 -3.84 4.80 20.68
C MET A 325 -2.89 5.97 20.43
N THR A 326 -2.29 6.55 21.49
CA THR A 326 -1.25 7.57 21.32
C THR A 326 0.17 6.97 21.24
N GLU A 327 1.13 7.76 20.75
CA GLU A 327 2.56 7.43 20.85
C GLU A 327 3.00 7.13 22.29
N ARG A 328 2.38 7.77 23.29
CA ARG A 328 2.69 7.57 24.72
C ARG A 328 2.20 6.20 25.20
N ASP A 329 1.01 5.79 24.78
CA ASP A 329 0.43 4.48 25.13
C ASP A 329 1.25 3.35 24.50
N LEU A 330 1.65 3.53 23.23
CA LEU A 330 2.54 2.59 22.54
C LEU A 330 3.87 2.42 23.30
N ARG A 331 4.52 3.53 23.70
CA ARG A 331 5.77 3.49 24.46
C ARG A 331 5.60 2.78 25.80
N ARG A 332 4.53 3.06 26.55
CA ARG A 332 4.20 2.42 27.84
C ARG A 332 3.97 0.92 27.70
N ALA A 333 3.14 0.50 26.75
CA ALA A 333 2.83 -0.91 26.53
C ALA A 333 4.06 -1.72 26.11
N LEU A 334 4.90 -1.17 25.22
CA LEU A 334 6.17 -1.80 24.81
C LEU A 334 7.19 -1.88 25.95
N GLN A 335 7.18 -0.96 26.92
CA GLN A 335 8.02 -1.03 28.11
C GLN A 335 7.55 -2.13 29.08
N GLN A 336 6.24 -2.23 29.31
CA GLN A 336 5.64 -3.27 30.15
C GLN A 336 5.92 -4.67 29.60
N GLN A 337 5.86 -4.86 28.27
CA GLN A 337 6.24 -6.11 27.61
C GLN A 337 7.74 -6.47 27.70
N GLN A 338 8.60 -5.52 28.07
CA GLN A 338 10.06 -5.73 28.19
C GLN A 338 10.52 -5.93 29.64
N GLN A 339 9.68 -5.66 30.63
CA GLN A 339 9.94 -6.06 32.01
C GLN A 339 9.53 -7.54 32.15
N PRO A 340 10.47 -8.47 32.37
CA PRO A 340 10.09 -9.83 32.72
C PRO A 340 9.29 -9.76 34.03
N GLY A 341 8.22 -10.55 34.12
CA GLY A 341 7.34 -10.53 35.30
C GLY A 341 8.15 -10.71 36.57
N GLY A 342 8.02 -9.76 37.51
CA GLY A 342 8.49 -9.97 38.87
C GLY A 342 7.85 -11.25 39.40
N SER A 343 8.66 -12.11 40.01
CA SER A 343 8.21 -13.38 40.58
C SER A 343 7.13 -13.11 41.62
N GLY A 344 5.88 -13.37 41.25
CA GLY A 344 4.80 -13.56 42.19
C GLY A 344 4.97 -14.92 42.88
N ASP A 345 6.00 -15.02 43.73
CA ASP A 345 6.18 -16.17 44.60
C ASP A 345 5.07 -16.18 45.65
N ALA A 346 4.00 -16.92 45.34
CA ALA A 346 2.98 -17.31 46.29
C ALA A 346 3.42 -18.62 46.96
N GLN A 347 4.19 -18.52 48.05
CA GLN A 347 4.53 -19.54 49.06
C GLN A 347 5.57 -18.89 50.00
N GLN A 348 5.43 -18.83 51.34
CA GLN A 348 4.47 -19.43 52.28
C GLN A 348 3.99 -18.40 53.31
#